data_AF-A0A2P2QUT6-F1
#
_entry.id   AF-A0A2P2QUT6-F1
#
_cell.length_a   1.000
_cell.length_b   1.000
_cell.length_c   1.000
_cell.angle_alpha   90.00
_cell.angle_beta   90.00
_cell.angle_gamma   90.00
#
_symmetry.space_group_name_H-M   'P 1'
#
loop_
_entity.id
_entity.type
_entity.pdbx_description
1 polymer ?
#
loop_
_entity_poly.entity_id
_entity_poly.type
_entity_poly.pdbx_seq_one_letter_code
_entity_poly.pdbx_strand_id
1 'polypeptide(L)' 'MIQKCTERQFPPSNVAQVLDSAVTSLKPCCSQNLPIYAEIQKCTSISRSQILALVPS' A
#
# COMPACT_ATOMS: atom_id res chain seq x y z
N MET A 1 6.04 17.92 12.29
CA MET A 1 6.85 18.22 11.09
C MET A 1 6.86 16.97 10.23
N ILE A 2 6.05 16.91 9.16
CA ILE A 2 6.14 15.80 8.21
C ILE A 2 7.38 16.08 7.37
N GLN A 3 8.45 15.34 7.66
CA GLN A 3 9.65 15.35 6.86
C GLN A 3 9.24 14.91 5.44
N LYS A 4 9.51 15.74 4.41
CA LYS A 4 9.27 15.34 3.02
C LYS A 4 10.17 14.13 2.75
N CYS A 5 9.61 12.93 2.85
CA CYS A 5 10.40 11.69 2.75
C CYS A 5 10.94 11.44 1.34
N THR A 6 10.46 12.15 0.31
CA THR A 6 10.96 12.03 -1.07
C THR A 6 10.83 13.34 -1.84
N GLU A 7 11.92 13.83 -2.44
CA GLU A 7 11.86 14.88 -3.47
C GLU A 7 11.35 14.34 -4.82
N ARG A 8 11.43 13.02 -5.02
CA ARG A 8 11.07 12.36 -6.27
C ARG A 8 9.59 11.99 -6.28
N GLN A 9 8.85 12.51 -7.25
CA GLN A 9 7.50 12.03 -7.56
C GLN A 9 7.61 10.73 -8.36
N PHE A 10 6.93 9.68 -7.90
CA PHE A 10 6.78 8.44 -8.65
C PHE A 10 5.38 8.40 -9.28
N PRO A 11 5.21 7.78 -10.46
CA PRO A 11 3.89 7.56 -11.03
C PRO A 11 2.96 6.86 -10.02
N PRO A 12 1.69 7.28 -9.88
CA PRO A 12 0.76 6.65 -8.94
C PRO A 12 0.63 5.14 -9.12
N SER A 13 0.70 4.65 -10.36
CA SER A 13 0.74 3.23 -10.71
C SER A 13 1.92 2.49 -10.06
N ASN A 14 3.12 3.09 -10.08
CA ASN A 14 4.31 2.49 -9.49
C ASN A 14 4.19 2.45 -7.96
N VAL A 15 3.66 3.52 -7.36
CA VAL A 15 3.42 3.55 -5.90
C VAL A 15 2.40 2.48 -5.49
N ALA A 16 1.31 2.35 -6.23
CA ALA A 16 0.31 1.30 -6.01
C ALA A 16 0.91 -0.11 -6.12
N GLN A 17 1.73 -0.36 -7.13
CA GLN A 17 2.38 -1.66 -7.34
C GLN A 17 3.37 -2.02 -6.21
N VAL A 18 4.14 -1.05 -5.72
CA VAL A 18 5.05 -1.26 -4.58
C VAL A 18 4.26 -1.61 -3.33
N LEU A 19 3.13 -0.93 -3.10
CA LEU A 19 2.26 -1.21 -1.96
C LEU A 19 1.68 -2.63 -2.01
N ASP A 20 1.23 -3.08 -3.19
CA ASP A 20 0.76 -4.46 -3.40
C ASP A 20 1.85 -5.49 -3.12
N SER A 21 3.07 -5.21 -3.59
CA SER A 21 4.22 -6.08 -3.40
C SER A 21 4.57 -6.19 -1.91
N ALA A 22 4.59 -5.06 -1.20
CA ALA A 22 4.87 -5.01 0.23
C ALA A 22 3.84 -5.83 1.03
N VAL A 23 2.54 -5.66 0.77
CA VAL A 23 1.50 -6.45 1.45
C VAL A 23 1.58 -7.92 1.10
N THR A 24 1.90 -8.28 -0.13
CA THR A 24 2.09 -9.69 -0.52
C THR A 24 3.24 -10.32 0.26
N SER A 25 4.36 -9.60 0.42
CA SER A 25 5.51 -10.04 1.20
C SER A 25 5.24 -10.15 2.70
N LEU A 26 4.20 -9.50 3.22
CA LEU A 26 3.78 -9.59 4.63
C LEU A 26 2.93 -10.84 4.95
N LYS A 27 2.74 -11.75 3.99
CA LYS A 27 1.91 -12.95 4.18
C LYS A 27 2.32 -13.71 5.45
N PRO A 28 1.39 -13.99 6.38
CA PRO A 28 1.72 -14.63 7.65
C PRO A 28 2.21 -16.07 7.49
N CYS A 29 3.17 -16.46 8.33
CA CYS A 29 3.61 -17.85 8.47
C CYS A 29 2.75 -18.66 9.46
N CYS A 30 1.83 -18.01 10.18
CA CYS A 30 0.97 -18.64 11.18
C CYS A 30 -0.44 -18.02 11.18
N SER A 31 -1.43 -18.80 11.64
CA SER A 31 -2.85 -18.42 11.59
C SER A 31 -3.20 -17.29 12.55
N GLN A 32 -2.47 -17.16 13.65
CA GLN A 32 -2.68 -16.12 14.67
C GLN A 32 -2.53 -14.71 14.10
N ASN A 33 -1.73 -14.53 13.04
CA ASN A 33 -1.48 -13.24 12.42
C ASN A 33 -2.41 -12.96 11.21
N LEU A 34 -3.26 -13.91 10.82
CA LEU A 34 -4.21 -13.72 9.70
C LEU A 34 -5.19 -12.57 9.91
N PRO A 35 -5.79 -12.36 11.11
CA PRO A 35 -6.70 -11.23 11.31
C PRO A 35 -6.00 -9.88 11.14
N ILE A 36 -4.77 -9.75 11.63
CA ILE A 36 -3.96 -8.53 11.49
C ILE A 36 -3.60 -8.30 10.01
N TYR A 37 -3.21 -9.36 9.32
CA TYR A 37 -2.93 -9.30 7.88
C TYR A 37 -4.14 -8.83 7.07
N ALA A 38 -5.35 -9.30 7.40
CA ALA A 38 -6.58 -8.86 6.74
C ALA A 38 -6.84 -7.35 6.92
N GLU A 39 -6.60 -6.80 8.12
CA GLU A 39 -6.71 -5.35 8.35
C GLU A 39 -5.64 -4.57 7.57
N ILE A 40 -4.41 -5.10 7.48
CA ILE A 40 -3.35 -4.51 6.62
C ILE A 40 -3.80 -4.49 5.15
N GLN A 41 -4.36 -5.60 4.65
CA GLN A 41 -4.86 -5.69 3.28
C GLN A 41 -5.98 -4.67 3.02
N LYS A 42 -6.92 -4.53 3.95
CA LYS A 42 -8.03 -3.58 3.85
C LYS A 42 -7.53 -2.13 3.80
N CYS A 43 -6.66 -1.73 4.72
CA CYS A 43 -6.09 -0.39 4.74
C CYS A 43 -5.29 -0.10 3.47
N THR A 44 -4.46 -1.05 3.03
CA THR A 44 -3.71 -0.95 1.77
C THR A 44 -4.61 -0.81 0.56
N SER A 45 -5.72 -1.56 0.48
CA SER A 45 -6.68 -1.44 -0.62
C SER A 45 -7.27 -0.04 -0.69
N ILE A 46 -7.59 0.58 0.45
CA ILE A 46 -8.11 1.95 0.51
C ILE A 46 -7.05 2.95 0.02
N SER A 47 -5.83 2.87 0.56
CA SER A 47 -4.73 3.76 0.15
C SER A 47 -4.41 3.61 -1.33
N ARG A 48 -4.38 2.38 -1.86
CA ARG A 48 -4.18 2.09 -3.28
C ARG A 48 -5.23 2.76 -4.15
N SER A 49 -6.51 2.62 -3.81
CA SER A 49 -7.60 3.26 -4.57
C SER A 49 -7.46 4.78 -4.57
N GLN A 50 -7.11 5.39 -3.45
CA GLN A 50 -6.89 6.84 -3.38
C GLN A 50 -5.69 7.30 -4.19
N ILE A 51 -4.59 6.53 -4.20
CA ILE A 51 -3.41 6.82 -5.02
C ILE A 51 -3.77 6.78 -6.52
N LEU A 52 -4.47 5.73 -6.96
CA LEU A 52 -4.81 5.58 -8.38
C LEU A 52 -5.83 6.62 -8.86
N ALA A 53 -6.72 7.09 -7.97
CA ALA A 53 -7.66 8.17 -8.28
C ALA A 53 -6.98 9.53 -8.57
N LEU A 54 -5.68 9.68 -8.29
CA LEU A 54 -4.91 10.87 -8.66
C LEU A 54 -4.58 10.93 -10.16
N VAL A 55 -4.81 9.86 -10.93
CA VAL A 55 -4.64 9.83 -12.39
C VAL A 55 -5.98 10.23 -13.05
N PRO A 56 -6.04 11.27 -13.89
CA PRO A 56 -7.26 11.60 -14.62
C PRO A 56 -7.66 10.47 -15.57
N SER A 57 -8.94 10.10 -15.57
CA SER A 57 -9.55 9.14 -16.51
C SER A 57 -9.76 9.71 -17.89
#